data_AF-A0A5K3EGM4-F1
#
_entry.id   AF-A0A5K3EGM4-F1
#
_cell.length_a   1.000
_cell.length_b   1.000
_cell.length_c   1.000
_cell.angle_alpha   90.00
_cell.angle_beta   90.00
_cell.angle_gamma   90.00
#
_symmetry.space_group_name_H-M   'P 1'
#
loop_
_entity.id
_entity.type
_entity.pdbx_description
1 polymer ?
#
loop_
_entity_poly.entity_id
_entity_poly.type
_entity_poly.pdbx_seq_one_letter_code
_entity_poly.pdbx_strand_id
1 'polypeptide(L)'
;MNSSKMVSSWVELGPSPLFPIYTTNSCLHTGAHFMGSLISRCKKYAVDVTLLTINLSAKSICGFMKVEKTNKDSETLENVANGKPTISYFDGEIISRQFPFVTGKWGATIETDTNHWNELNVMARFPNYYRDNFDYSQLENFDHVYMRWKEKFILGESSKADEKKPPTGFYYICLQKSTGELTGYFYNKASERLDILALFDYHILGCNC
;
A
#
# COMPACT_ATOMS: atom_id res chain seq x y z
N MET A 1 -25.55 -3.61 -50.05
CA MET A 1 -26.05 -4.49 -48.97
C MET A 1 -25.69 -5.91 -49.37
N ASN A 2 -24.76 -6.64 -48.76
CA ASN A 2 -24.52 -6.85 -47.33
C ASN A 2 -23.03 -6.90 -46.98
N SER A 3 -22.74 -6.35 -45.81
CA SER A 3 -21.51 -6.47 -45.04
C SER A 3 -21.54 -7.77 -44.21
N SER A 4 -20.36 -8.16 -43.70
CA SER A 4 -20.14 -8.99 -42.50
C SER A 4 -20.23 -10.52 -42.68
N LYS A 5 -19.36 -11.36 -42.11
CA LYS A 5 -18.33 -11.18 -41.07
C LYS A 5 -17.35 -12.36 -41.14
N MET A 6 -16.06 -12.08 -41.02
CA MET A 6 -15.04 -13.06 -40.65
C MET A 6 -15.30 -13.54 -39.22
N VAL A 7 -15.35 -14.86 -39.02
CA VAL A 7 -15.37 -15.48 -37.68
C VAL A 7 -13.96 -15.46 -37.13
N SER A 8 -13.67 -14.52 -36.23
CA SER A 8 -12.49 -14.56 -35.38
C SER A 8 -12.74 -15.55 -34.25
N SER A 9 -11.93 -16.60 -34.14
CA SER A 9 -11.95 -17.51 -33.00
C SER A 9 -11.48 -16.76 -31.75
N TRP A 10 -12.43 -16.38 -30.90
CA TRP A 10 -12.13 -16.04 -29.53
C TRP A 10 -12.01 -17.34 -28.75
N VAL A 11 -10.84 -17.59 -28.18
CA VAL A 11 -10.69 -18.60 -27.13
C VAL A 11 -11.44 -18.05 -25.92
N GLU A 12 -12.59 -18.66 -25.61
CA GLU A 12 -13.25 -18.48 -24.32
C GLU A 12 -12.28 -18.98 -23.25
N LEU A 13 -11.58 -18.03 -22.62
CA LEU A 13 -10.98 -18.28 -21.32
C LEU A 13 -12.15 -18.43 -20.35
N GLY A 14 -12.50 -19.68 -20.05
CA GLY A 14 -13.46 -20.03 -19.02
C GLY A 14 -13.12 -19.37 -17.67
N PRO A 15 -14.07 -19.37 -16.73
CA PRO A 15 -13.90 -18.68 -15.45
C PRO A 15 -12.59 -19.10 -14.79
N SER A 16 -11.76 -18.10 -14.51
CA SER A 16 -10.47 -18.24 -13.82
C SER A 16 -10.59 -19.22 -12.66
N PRO A 17 -9.60 -20.11 -12.43
CA PRO A 17 -9.64 -21.05 -11.32
C PRO A 17 -9.82 -20.25 -10.03
N LEU A 18 -11.00 -20.44 -9.43
CA LEU A 18 -11.41 -19.83 -8.18
C LEU A 18 -10.27 -20.00 -7.18
N PHE A 19 -9.66 -18.89 -6.78
CA PHE A 19 -8.82 -18.88 -5.58
C PHE A 19 -9.69 -19.44 -4.44
N PRO A 20 -9.19 -20.38 -3.63
CA PRO A 20 -9.94 -20.85 -2.49
C PRO A 20 -10.25 -19.63 -1.63
N ILE A 21 -11.55 -19.35 -1.41
CA ILE A 21 -11.97 -18.39 -0.40
C ILE A 21 -11.62 -19.03 0.93
N TYR A 22 -10.38 -18.81 1.37
CA TYR A 22 -10.04 -19.03 2.75
C TYR A 22 -10.80 -17.98 3.53
N THR A 23 -11.75 -18.41 4.36
CA THR A 23 -12.27 -17.59 5.46
C THR A 23 -11.14 -17.41 6.47
N THR A 24 -10.13 -16.63 6.12
CA THR A 24 -9.22 -16.08 7.12
C THR A 24 -9.94 -14.88 7.70
N ASN A 25 -10.26 -14.90 8.99
CA ASN A 25 -10.67 -13.72 9.77
C ASN A 25 -9.54 -12.66 9.86
N SER A 26 -8.66 -12.61 8.86
CA SER A 26 -7.52 -11.74 8.76
C SER A 26 -7.53 -11.15 7.36
N CYS A 27 -7.67 -9.83 7.28
CA CYS A 27 -7.51 -9.02 6.07
C CYS A 27 -6.07 -9.08 5.48
N LEU A 28 -5.15 -9.76 6.15
CA LEU A 28 -3.77 -9.93 5.72
C LEU A 28 -3.58 -11.31 5.06
N HIS A 29 -4.05 -11.43 3.82
CA HIS A 29 -3.88 -12.65 3.01
C HIS A 29 -3.43 -12.33 1.57
N THR A 30 -2.89 -13.33 0.88
CA THR A 30 -2.61 -13.23 -0.56
C THR A 30 -3.89 -12.93 -1.32
N GLY A 31 -3.85 -11.93 -2.20
CA GLY A 31 -4.99 -11.43 -2.95
C GLY A 31 -5.83 -10.38 -2.21
N ALA A 32 -5.51 -10.05 -0.94
CA ALA A 32 -6.24 -9.02 -0.22
C ALA A 32 -6.16 -7.66 -0.93
N HIS A 33 -7.30 -6.98 -0.96
CA HIS A 33 -7.51 -5.78 -1.76
C HIS A 33 -7.95 -4.63 -0.86
N PHE A 34 -7.21 -3.52 -0.93
CA PHE A 34 -7.45 -2.34 -0.11
C PHE A 34 -7.69 -1.14 -1.00
N MET A 35 -8.71 -0.35 -0.68
CA MET A 35 -9.05 0.87 -1.41
C MET A 35 -9.18 2.04 -0.45
N GLY A 36 -8.85 3.23 -0.94
CA GLY A 36 -9.02 4.45 -0.16
C GLY A 36 -8.35 5.63 -0.81
N SER A 37 -7.58 6.39 -0.03
CA SER A 37 -7.00 7.64 -0.52
C SER A 37 -5.64 7.97 0.07
N LEU A 38 -4.81 8.57 -0.76
CA LEU A 38 -3.60 9.27 -0.38
C LEU A 38 -3.89 10.77 -0.38
N ILE A 39 -3.57 11.44 0.72
CA ILE A 39 -3.73 12.89 0.87
C ILE A 39 -2.35 13.51 0.96
N SER A 40 -2.03 14.36 -0.02
CA SER A 40 -0.77 15.12 -0.07
C SER A 40 -1.05 16.56 -0.45
N ARG A 41 -0.59 17.53 0.37
CA ARG A 41 -0.71 18.98 0.12
C ARG A 41 -2.13 19.42 -0.28
N CYS A 42 -3.14 18.94 0.45
CA CYS A 42 -4.57 19.17 0.18
C CYS A 42 -5.11 18.58 -1.12
N LYS A 43 -4.30 17.79 -1.85
CA LYS A 43 -4.74 17.00 -2.99
C LYS A 43 -5.06 15.59 -2.51
N LYS A 44 -6.16 15.05 -3.01
CA LYS A 44 -6.60 13.69 -2.74
C LYS A 44 -6.39 12.84 -4.00
N TYR A 45 -5.78 11.69 -3.81
CA TYR A 45 -5.57 10.67 -4.83
C TYR A 45 -6.33 9.42 -4.39
N ALA A 46 -7.07 8.81 -5.31
CA ALA A 46 -7.63 7.49 -5.09
C ALA A 46 -6.49 6.47 -5.11
N VAL A 47 -6.50 5.55 -4.16
CA VAL A 47 -5.49 4.50 -4.04
C VAL A 47 -6.16 3.15 -3.98
N ASP A 48 -5.56 2.21 -4.72
CA ASP A 48 -5.97 0.82 -4.81
C ASP A 48 -4.70 -0.05 -4.62
N VAL A 49 -4.74 -0.98 -3.67
CA VAL A 49 -3.62 -1.83 -3.31
C VAL A 49 -4.03 -3.29 -3.35
N THR A 50 -3.23 -4.10 -4.03
CA THR A 50 -3.38 -5.55 -4.06
C THR A 50 -2.15 -6.22 -3.45
N LEU A 51 -2.35 -7.01 -2.41
CA LEU A 51 -1.29 -7.82 -1.77
C LEU A 51 -1.08 -9.10 -2.58
N LEU A 52 0.11 -9.32 -3.12
CA LEU A 52 0.41 -10.49 -3.95
C LEU A 52 0.87 -11.67 -3.09
N THR A 53 1.95 -11.48 -2.34
CA THR A 53 2.55 -12.56 -1.53
C THR A 53 2.80 -12.05 -0.13
N ILE A 54 2.45 -12.86 0.86
CA ILE A 54 2.72 -12.60 2.27
C ILE A 54 3.51 -13.79 2.82
N ASN A 55 4.75 -13.53 3.25
CA ASN A 55 5.58 -14.53 3.90
C ASN A 55 5.80 -14.12 5.36
N LEU A 56 4.94 -14.61 6.25
CA LEU A 56 5.01 -14.33 7.68
C LEU A 56 6.28 -14.88 8.34
N SER A 57 6.85 -15.97 7.80
CA SER A 57 8.11 -16.53 8.33
C SER A 57 9.29 -15.64 7.98
N ALA A 58 9.34 -15.10 6.76
CA ALA A 58 10.38 -14.18 6.31
C ALA A 58 10.06 -12.71 6.69
N LYS A 59 8.91 -12.47 7.34
CA LYS A 59 8.38 -11.16 7.71
C LYS A 59 8.35 -10.18 6.53
N SER A 60 8.02 -10.68 5.35
CA SER A 60 7.97 -9.92 4.10
C SER A 60 6.60 -9.97 3.44
N ILE A 61 6.29 -8.92 2.70
CA ILE A 61 5.07 -8.78 1.91
C ILE A 61 5.40 -8.09 0.59
N CYS A 62 4.66 -8.34 -0.47
CA CYS A 62 4.76 -7.52 -1.67
C CYS A 62 3.40 -7.34 -2.34
N GLY A 63 3.30 -6.32 -3.17
CA GLY A 63 2.04 -5.96 -3.80
C GLY A 63 2.18 -4.93 -4.91
N PHE A 64 1.03 -4.62 -5.49
CA PHE A 64 0.88 -3.47 -6.37
C PHE A 64 0.14 -2.36 -5.66
N MET A 65 0.59 -1.12 -5.88
CA MET A 65 -0.10 0.08 -5.47
C MET A 65 -0.43 0.88 -6.72
N LYS A 66 -1.72 1.19 -6.89
CA LYS A 66 -2.25 1.98 -7.98
C LYS A 66 -2.74 3.31 -7.41
N VAL A 67 -2.25 4.41 -7.97
CA VAL A 67 -2.58 5.77 -7.53
C VAL A 67 -3.18 6.54 -8.70
N GLU A 68 -4.35 7.14 -8.48
CA GLU A 68 -5.10 7.93 -9.45
C GLU A 68 -5.43 9.31 -8.87
N LYS A 69 -5.29 10.37 -9.66
CA LYS A 69 -5.66 11.72 -9.23
C LYS A 69 -7.18 11.87 -9.23
N THR A 70 -7.75 12.27 -8.10
CA THR A 70 -9.20 12.53 -8.01
C THR A 70 -9.50 13.89 -8.66
N ASN A 71 -10.12 13.87 -9.84
CA ASN A 71 -10.56 15.08 -10.54
C ASN A 71 -11.74 15.72 -9.79
N LYS A 72 -11.49 16.66 -8.86
CA LYS A 72 -12.62 17.36 -8.21
C LYS A 72 -12.55 18.87 -8.08
N ASP A 73 -11.55 19.56 -8.63
CA ASP A 73 -11.59 21.03 -8.69
C ASP A 73 -11.20 21.57 -10.08
N SER A 74 -12.18 22.26 -10.68
CA SER A 74 -12.11 23.16 -11.85
C SER A 74 -12.09 22.56 -13.25
N GLU A 75 -13.27 22.58 -13.87
CA GLU A 75 -13.43 22.89 -15.30
C GLU A 75 -12.68 24.19 -15.64
N THR A 76 -11.43 24.10 -16.07
CA THR A 76 -10.83 25.09 -16.97
C THR A 76 -9.55 24.51 -17.56
N LEU A 77 -9.71 24.04 -18.80
CA LEU A 77 -8.79 24.18 -19.92
C LEU A 77 -7.27 24.05 -19.66
N GLU A 78 -6.75 23.04 -20.35
CA GLU A 78 -5.43 22.93 -20.98
C GLU A 78 -4.38 22.06 -20.30
N ASN A 79 -3.96 21.07 -21.12
CA ASN A 79 -2.84 20.16 -20.97
C ASN A 79 -3.16 18.82 -20.28
N VAL A 80 -3.79 17.98 -21.12
CA VAL A 80 -3.74 16.52 -21.15
C VAL A 80 -2.29 16.03 -20.98
N ALA A 81 -1.81 16.00 -19.74
CA ALA A 81 -1.01 14.91 -19.22
C ALA A 81 -2.02 14.01 -18.50
N ASN A 82 -2.60 13.10 -19.30
CA ASN A 82 -3.69 12.18 -18.99
C ASN A 82 -3.73 11.76 -17.52
N GLY A 83 -4.92 11.80 -16.91
CA GLY A 83 -5.24 11.19 -15.62
C GLY A 83 -5.14 9.65 -15.66
N LYS A 84 -4.01 9.13 -16.14
CA LYS A 84 -3.67 7.72 -16.22
C LYS A 84 -3.21 7.28 -14.83
N PRO A 85 -3.69 6.13 -14.32
CA PRO A 85 -3.17 5.56 -13.10
C PRO A 85 -1.68 5.29 -13.19
N THR A 86 -0.97 5.61 -12.11
CA THR A 86 0.38 5.11 -11.88
C THR A 86 0.27 3.83 -11.07
N ILE A 87 0.84 2.73 -11.58
CA ILE A 87 0.90 1.45 -10.86
C ILE A 87 2.36 1.21 -10.49
N SER A 88 2.64 0.91 -9.23
CA SER A 88 3.98 0.56 -8.76
C SER A 88 3.97 -0.79 -8.06
N TYR A 89 5.10 -1.47 -8.14
CA TYR A 89 5.38 -2.65 -7.32
C TYR A 89 6.11 -2.21 -6.05
N PHE A 90 5.71 -2.75 -4.91
CA PHE A 90 6.39 -2.54 -3.64
C PHE A 90 6.78 -3.85 -2.97
N ASP A 91 7.90 -3.79 -2.24
CA ASP A 91 8.23 -4.76 -1.20
C ASP A 91 7.93 -4.13 0.15
N GLY A 92 7.47 -4.93 1.10
CA GLY A 92 7.17 -4.54 2.45
C GLY A 92 7.82 -5.43 3.48
N GLU A 93 8.13 -4.82 4.62
CA GLU A 93 8.74 -5.46 5.79
C GLU A 93 7.76 -5.39 6.94
N ILE A 94 7.45 -6.54 7.54
CA ILE A 94 6.59 -6.64 8.71
C ILE A 94 7.45 -6.43 9.96
N ILE A 95 7.07 -5.46 10.79
CA ILE A 95 7.83 -5.11 11.99
C ILE A 95 7.93 -6.31 12.92
N SER A 96 9.16 -6.65 13.27
CA SER A 96 9.52 -7.87 14.00
C SER A 96 10.96 -7.77 14.49
N ARG A 97 11.46 -8.81 15.16
CA ARG A 97 12.89 -8.89 15.51
C ARG A 97 13.81 -8.82 14.28
N GLN A 98 13.37 -9.32 13.13
CA GLN A 98 14.12 -9.26 11.87
C GLN A 98 14.10 -7.86 11.25
N PHE A 99 12.97 -7.16 11.39
CA PHE A 99 12.76 -5.81 10.89
C PHE A 99 12.30 -4.90 12.03
N PRO A 100 13.22 -4.43 12.90
CA PRO A 100 12.87 -3.67 14.09
C PRO A 100 12.20 -2.32 13.75
N PHE A 101 11.67 -1.62 14.75
CA PHE A 101 11.08 -0.29 14.56
C PHE A 101 12.09 0.74 14.03
N VAL A 102 13.35 0.65 14.47
CA VAL A 102 14.46 1.45 13.91
C VAL A 102 14.75 0.96 12.49
N THR A 103 14.62 1.85 11.52
CA THR A 103 14.69 1.52 10.10
C THR A 103 16.14 1.33 9.62
N GLY A 104 17.05 2.23 10.02
CA GLY A 104 18.49 2.14 9.70
C GLY A 104 18.85 2.25 8.21
N LYS A 105 17.90 2.61 7.34
CA LYS A 105 18.06 2.73 5.88
C LYS A 105 17.08 3.75 5.31
N TRP A 106 17.15 3.97 3.99
CA TRP A 106 16.27 4.88 3.24
C TRP A 106 16.27 6.33 3.76
N GLY A 107 17.34 6.73 4.44
CA GLY A 107 17.52 8.09 4.98
C GLY A 107 16.79 8.38 6.28
N ALA A 108 16.02 7.44 6.83
CA ALA A 108 15.31 7.61 8.10
C ALA A 108 16.28 7.60 9.29
N THR A 109 16.18 8.62 10.13
CA THR A 109 16.89 8.70 11.43
C THR A 109 16.03 8.08 12.53
N ILE A 110 16.62 7.81 13.70
CA ILE A 110 15.87 7.33 14.88
C ILE A 110 14.75 8.31 15.27
N GLU A 111 15.01 9.61 15.19
CA GLU A 111 14.01 10.66 15.42
C GLU A 111 12.88 10.59 14.38
N THR A 112 13.23 10.40 13.10
CA THR A 112 12.24 10.22 12.02
C THR A 112 11.34 9.02 12.31
N ASP A 113 11.95 7.87 12.62
CA ASP A 113 11.22 6.64 12.95
C ASP A 113 10.29 6.88 14.15
N THR A 114 10.81 7.50 15.21
CA THR A 114 10.05 7.79 16.43
C THR A 114 8.82 8.63 16.13
N ASN A 115 8.98 9.71 15.37
CA ASN A 115 7.87 10.59 15.02
C ASN A 115 6.80 9.86 14.21
N HIS A 116 7.18 9.13 13.16
CA HIS A 116 6.20 8.44 12.29
C HIS A 116 5.50 7.26 12.99
N TRP A 117 6.23 6.49 13.81
CA TRP A 117 5.62 5.41 14.58
C TRP A 117 4.67 5.93 15.66
N ASN A 118 4.95 7.11 16.23
CA ASN A 118 4.08 7.74 17.20
C ASN A 118 2.76 8.23 16.57
N GLU A 119 2.79 8.74 15.33
CA GLU A 119 1.58 9.07 14.57
C GLU A 119 0.68 7.82 14.35
N LEU A 120 1.30 6.64 14.21
CA LEU A 120 0.60 5.36 14.14
C LEU A 120 0.21 4.80 15.52
N ASN A 121 0.27 5.61 16.57
CA ASN A 121 -0.06 5.27 17.95
C ASN A 121 0.76 4.08 18.50
N VAL A 122 2.01 3.88 18.06
CA VAL A 122 2.86 2.79 18.58
C VAL A 122 3.19 3.06 20.05
N MET A 123 3.61 4.28 20.41
CA MET A 123 4.00 4.63 21.79
C MET A 123 2.88 4.38 22.82
N ALA A 124 1.62 4.67 22.46
CA ALA A 124 0.48 4.44 23.32
C ALA A 124 0.23 2.95 23.61
N ARG A 125 0.58 2.07 22.66
CA ARG A 125 0.35 0.63 22.75
C ARG A 125 1.58 -0.12 23.29
N PHE A 126 2.77 0.35 22.94
CA PHE A 126 4.06 -0.24 23.27
C PHE A 126 5.04 0.83 23.78
N PRO A 127 4.91 1.32 25.03
CA PRO A 127 5.70 2.45 25.53
C PRO A 127 7.23 2.25 25.58
N ASN A 128 7.71 1.03 25.35
CA ASN A 128 9.13 0.68 25.38
C ASN A 128 9.66 0.20 24.01
N TYR A 129 8.93 0.45 22.92
CA TYR A 129 9.28 -0.07 21.58
C TYR A 129 10.65 0.40 21.04
N TYR A 130 11.15 1.53 21.55
CA TYR A 130 12.45 2.11 21.19
C TYR A 130 13.63 1.47 21.93
N ARG A 131 13.39 0.58 22.90
CA ARG A 131 14.46 -0.07 23.66
C ARG A 131 15.00 -1.28 22.88
N ASP A 132 16.32 -1.49 22.95
CA ASP A 132 16.99 -2.61 22.27
C ASP A 132 16.45 -3.99 22.70
N ASN A 133 15.96 -4.10 23.94
CA ASN A 133 15.39 -5.33 24.50
C ASN A 133 13.87 -5.43 24.35
N PHE A 134 13.27 -4.68 23.43
CA PHE A 134 11.83 -4.76 23.16
C PHE A 134 11.43 -6.18 22.74
N ASP A 135 10.36 -6.68 23.37
CA ASP A 135 9.83 -8.00 23.09
C ASP A 135 8.85 -7.96 21.91
N TYR A 136 9.40 -8.23 20.72
CA TYR A 136 8.62 -8.28 19.47
C TYR A 136 7.57 -9.40 19.42
N SER A 137 7.59 -10.39 20.33
CA SER A 137 6.55 -11.44 20.35
C SER A 137 5.17 -10.87 20.67
N GLN A 138 5.12 -9.73 21.37
CA GLN A 138 3.89 -9.01 21.68
C GLN A 138 3.16 -8.53 20.41
N LEU A 139 3.88 -8.29 19.31
CA LEU A 139 3.27 -7.86 18.05
C LEU A 139 2.55 -9.00 17.31
N GLU A 140 2.97 -10.24 17.49
CA GLU A 140 2.46 -11.37 16.69
C GLU A 140 0.98 -11.67 16.99
N ASN A 141 0.60 -11.55 18.26
CA ASN A 141 -0.77 -11.79 18.73
C ASN A 141 -1.61 -10.51 18.81
N PHE A 142 -1.02 -9.36 18.53
CA PHE A 142 -1.71 -8.08 18.64
C PHE A 142 -2.59 -7.81 17.42
N ASP A 143 -3.66 -7.02 17.59
CA ASP A 143 -4.60 -6.73 16.50
C ASP A 143 -3.99 -5.88 15.37
N HIS A 144 -2.95 -5.10 15.69
CA HIS A 144 -2.29 -4.22 14.72
C HIS A 144 -1.01 -4.84 14.16
N VAL A 145 -0.84 -4.76 12.85
CA VAL A 145 0.34 -5.18 12.12
C VAL A 145 1.04 -3.95 11.56
N TYR A 146 2.24 -3.67 12.09
CA TYR A 146 3.08 -2.58 11.60
C TYR A 146 3.95 -3.06 10.45
N MET A 147 4.11 -2.22 9.43
CA MET A 147 4.90 -2.54 8.25
C MET A 147 5.64 -1.30 7.72
N ARG A 148 6.67 -1.53 6.90
CA ARG A 148 7.23 -0.51 6.02
C ARG A 148 7.11 -0.94 4.57
N TRP A 149 6.57 -0.11 3.69
CA TRP A 149 6.42 -0.43 2.26
C TRP A 149 7.33 0.46 1.41
N LYS A 150 8.14 -0.16 0.55
CA LYS A 150 9.07 0.51 -0.36
C LYS A 150 8.75 0.15 -1.81
N GLU A 151 8.27 1.14 -2.56
CA GLU A 151 8.11 1.01 -4.00
C GLU A 151 9.47 0.82 -4.69
N LYS A 152 9.53 -0.13 -5.61
CA LYS A 152 10.74 -0.55 -6.33
C LYS A 152 10.77 -0.12 -7.78
N PHE A 153 9.63 -0.16 -8.46
CA PHE A 153 9.51 0.24 -9.86
C PHE A 153 8.06 0.56 -10.20
N ILE A 154 7.88 1.39 -11.22
CA ILE A 154 6.58 1.76 -11.78
C ILE A 154 6.33 0.89 -13.02
N LEU A 155 5.13 0.33 -13.11
CA LEU A 155 4.64 -0.40 -14.27
C LEU A 155 4.01 0.57 -15.27
N GLY A 156 4.41 0.45 -16.53
CA GLY A 156 3.77 1.16 -17.64
C GLY A 156 4.72 1.64 -18.73
N GLU A 157 4.16 1.79 -19.93
CA GLU A 157 4.82 2.40 -21.09
C GLU A 157 4.74 3.93 -20.98
N SER A 158 5.78 4.54 -20.39
CA SER A 158 6.16 5.88 -20.82
C SER A 158 7.53 5.79 -21.52
N SER A 159 7.68 6.51 -22.63
CA SER A 159 8.89 6.53 -23.45
C SER A 159 10.00 7.39 -22.85
N LYS A 160 9.75 8.04 -21.70
CA LYS A 160 10.68 8.94 -21.02
C LYS A 160 11.19 8.28 -19.73
N ALA A 161 12.50 8.08 -19.65
CA ALA A 161 13.15 7.37 -18.55
C ALA A 161 12.97 8.06 -17.17
N ASP A 162 12.83 9.39 -17.13
CA ASP A 162 12.69 10.14 -15.88
C ASP A 162 11.33 9.95 -15.18
N GLU A 163 10.28 9.56 -15.91
CA GLU A 163 8.96 9.28 -15.33
C GLU A 163 8.86 7.88 -14.68
N LYS A 164 9.88 7.03 -14.84
CA LYS A 164 9.88 5.63 -14.35
C LYS A 164 10.54 5.43 -13.00
N LYS A 165 11.09 6.48 -12.39
CA LYS A 165 11.76 6.33 -11.11
C LYS A 165 10.71 6.20 -10.00
N PRO A 166 10.70 5.10 -9.23
CA PRO A 166 9.81 4.99 -8.09
C PRO A 166 10.10 6.15 -7.11
N PRO A 167 9.13 6.51 -6.26
CA PRO A 167 9.38 7.44 -5.18
C PRO A 167 10.61 7.02 -4.37
N THR A 168 11.48 7.98 -4.06
CA THR A 168 12.72 7.72 -3.30
C THR A 168 12.45 7.38 -1.84
N GLY A 169 11.24 7.68 -1.36
CA GLY A 169 10.76 7.42 -0.01
C GLY A 169 10.17 6.01 0.20
N PHE A 170 9.55 5.84 1.36
CA PHE A 170 8.82 4.62 1.76
C PHE A 170 7.66 5.00 2.68
N TYR A 171 6.76 4.06 2.94
CA TYR A 171 5.61 4.24 3.80
C TYR A 171 5.83 3.55 5.15
N TYR A 172 5.52 4.24 6.24
CA TYR A 172 5.20 3.62 7.52
C TYR A 172 3.74 3.22 7.51
N ILE A 173 3.41 1.96 7.83
CA ILE A 173 2.06 1.41 7.70
C ILE A 173 1.64 0.75 9.02
N CYS A 174 0.36 0.87 9.35
CA CYS A 174 -0.34 0.13 10.38
C CYS A 174 -1.63 -0.43 9.81
N LEU A 175 -1.79 -1.76 9.86
CA LEU A 175 -3.03 -2.45 9.50
C LEU A 175 -3.69 -2.98 10.78
N GLN A 176 -4.95 -2.65 11.00
CA GLN A 176 -5.75 -3.26 12.05
C GLN A 176 -6.49 -4.49 11.49
N LYS A 177 -6.19 -5.68 12.01
CA LYS A 177 -6.69 -6.95 11.47
C LYS A 177 -8.21 -7.08 11.60
N SER A 178 -8.77 -6.64 12.74
CA SER A 178 -10.19 -6.75 13.04
C SER A 178 -11.10 -5.87 12.18
N THR A 179 -10.62 -4.68 11.78
CA THR A 179 -11.42 -3.69 11.01
C THR A 179 -11.05 -3.64 9.54
N GLY A 180 -9.86 -4.13 9.16
CA GLY A 180 -9.31 -3.95 7.82
C GLY A 180 -8.86 -2.53 7.52
N GLU A 181 -8.78 -1.66 8.53
CA GLU A 181 -8.28 -0.30 8.38
C GLU A 181 -6.75 -0.32 8.25
N LEU A 182 -6.24 0.28 7.17
CA LEU A 182 -4.83 0.44 6.89
C LEU A 182 -4.50 1.92 6.80
N THR A 183 -3.71 2.38 7.76
CA THR A 183 -3.25 3.77 7.85
C THR A 183 -1.75 3.84 7.68
N GLY A 184 -1.26 4.87 7.00
CA GLY A 184 0.15 5.02 6.75
C GLY A 184 0.59 6.44 6.49
N TYR A 185 1.89 6.65 6.59
CA TYR A 185 2.54 7.93 6.35
C TYR A 185 3.71 7.73 5.41
N PHE A 186 3.73 8.48 4.31
CA PHE A 186 4.87 8.50 3.40
C PHE A 186 5.99 9.36 3.97
N TYR A 187 7.19 8.82 3.95
CA TYR A 187 8.42 9.52 4.30
C TYR A 187 9.36 9.59 3.11
N ASN A 188 9.94 10.77 2.88
CA ASN A 188 11.05 10.97 1.96
C ASN A 188 12.01 11.98 2.56
N LYS A 189 13.32 11.69 2.56
CA LYS A 189 14.35 12.60 3.09
C LYS A 189 14.30 14.01 2.49
N ALA A 190 13.88 14.14 1.23
CA ALA A 190 13.74 15.43 0.55
C ALA A 190 12.44 16.19 0.88
N SER A 191 11.53 15.58 1.63
CA SER A 191 10.22 16.14 1.99
C SER A 191 10.07 16.15 3.51
N GLU A 192 9.93 17.34 4.08
CA GLU A 192 9.61 17.51 5.51
C GLU A 192 8.12 17.25 5.82
N ARG A 193 7.31 16.85 4.84
CA ARG A 193 5.85 16.73 4.96
C ARG A 193 5.40 15.28 5.02
N LEU A 194 4.45 15.03 5.91
CA LEU A 194 3.73 13.76 6.05
C LEU A 194 2.60 13.69 5.01
N ASP A 195 2.72 12.81 4.03
CA ASP A 195 1.58 12.45 3.17
C ASP A 195 0.84 11.25 3.80
N ILE A 196 -0.48 11.35 3.91
CA ILE A 196 -1.32 10.41 4.67
C ILE A 196 -1.95 9.41 3.72
N LEU A 197 -1.74 8.12 3.98
CA LEU A 197 -2.39 7.00 3.31
C LEU A 197 -3.46 6.43 4.23
N ALA A 198 -4.70 6.34 3.76
CA ALA A 198 -5.79 5.70 4.49
C ALA A 198 -6.57 4.79 3.54
N LEU A 199 -6.54 3.49 3.81
CA LEU A 199 -7.17 2.43 3.01
C LEU A 199 -8.02 1.54 3.90
N PHE A 200 -8.96 0.85 3.29
CA PHE A 200 -9.84 -0.12 3.93
C PHE A 200 -9.91 -1.38 3.08
N ASP A 201 -10.00 -2.54 3.73
CA ASP A 201 -10.26 -3.80 3.06
C ASP A 201 -11.59 -3.73 2.29
N TYR A 202 -11.52 -3.98 0.99
CA TYR A 202 -12.66 -3.89 0.08
C TYR A 202 -13.79 -4.88 0.45
N HIS A 203 -13.42 -6.09 0.88
CA HIS A 203 -14.39 -7.14 1.20
C HIS A 203 -15.13 -6.86 2.51
N ILE A 204 -14.49 -6.19 3.48
CA ILE A 204 -15.15 -5.80 4.73
C ILE A 204 -16.19 -4.69 4.48
N LEU A 205 -15.92 -3.77 3.54
CA LEU A 205 -16.88 -2.74 3.16
C LEU A 205 -18.04 -3.29 2.31
N GLY A 206 -17.79 -4.29 1.46
CA GLY A 206 -18.79 -4.91 0.59
C GLY A 206 -19.83 -5.79 1.32
N CYS A 207 -19.58 -6.17 2.58
CA CYS A 207 -20.52 -6.96 3.38
C CYS A 207 -21.60 -6.13 4.10
N ASN A 208 -21.61 -4.79 3.92
CA ASN A 208 -22.58 -3.89 4.56
C ASN A 208 -23.51 -3.17 3.55
N CYS A 209 -23.82 -3.79 2.41
CA CYS A 209 -24.77 -3.25 1.42
C CYS A 209 -25.86 -4.26 1.09
#